data_AF-A0A8T3XQF7-F1
#
_entry.id   AF-A0A8T3XQF7-F1
#
_cell.length_a   1.000
_cell.length_b   1.000
_cell.length_c   1.000
_cell.angle_alpha   90.00
_cell.angle_beta   90.00
_cell.angle_gamma   90.00
#
_symmetry.space_group_name_H-M   'P 1'
#
loop_
_entity.id
_entity.type
_entity.pdbx_description
1 polymer ?
#
loop_
_entity_poly.entity_id
_entity_poly.type
_entity_poly.pdbx_seq_one_letter_code
_entity_poly.pdbx_strand_id
1 'polypeptide(L)'
;MKQFKRPYKLYNILKRKSREEAHDLVVFGAGALGNVIARYQFLTGKSIGLYSRRSWADAVGEKGVEFVRGGSSGEILERDRLRQSERFTFYSDDTQDQLRNRGLKPNGLVVLASKTPNLEEILQAAEAVIDPKRNQYILMIQNGICPEVGVEEILKRKYDDPRRKNNGVSDRLVGGVVMARMAISDYKNPTINYGIAEITLGSWNNFESKKDSMIEINDSLSRSLIGVATVGIATDQMSYRKVRMEKAAKNGANSVSALFNAKVGEILDNPVLNQTMRHKLEEAVAVARALDIPIDSDELMKSTRLDYDKKVRSHFASMAQDLQLAARTPGRMLVTEIDHLDLAFYRMGSPHGVSTPMYLFYGGLMEDFTCAYNTLKAVDSRNGSNKAKEFANEFLRTNRSLAGLEGTSSRISPESLADKVYESLQELKSIHLKDCKKDVGYRYTLEPRVEKPTLHILVVDDEKDNANITAERVKERLSKKTEITERYKVEVLTAYSALQAVEVSAGKNNIGIVVADVVMPEQRGYEMAERFPITTQFIYYSGQASLDDKMKIRRRPGSPEILMKPFEYGIEDLIDAITFRIEKYEQQTTMF
;
A
#
# COMPACT_ATOMS: atom_id res chain seq x y z
N MET A 1 -18.47 51.18 20.26
CA MET A 1 -18.30 50.04 19.33
C MET A 1 -18.99 48.82 19.93
N LYS A 2 -20.14 48.40 19.40
CA LYS A 2 -20.90 47.23 19.88
C LYS A 2 -20.52 45.99 19.06
N GLN A 3 -20.15 44.90 19.73
CA GLN A 3 -19.86 43.60 19.14
C GLN A 3 -21.05 43.05 18.35
N PHE A 4 -20.86 42.80 17.06
CA PHE A 4 -21.79 42.03 16.24
C PHE A 4 -21.71 40.54 16.61
N LYS A 5 -22.75 40.04 17.30
CA LYS A 5 -23.01 38.60 17.42
C LYS A 5 -23.40 38.07 16.02
N ARG A 6 -22.60 37.14 15.49
CA ARG A 6 -22.85 36.46 14.20
C ARG A 6 -24.19 35.68 14.24
N PRO A 7 -24.98 35.68 13.16
CA PRO A 7 -26.28 34.99 13.13
C PRO A 7 -26.11 33.51 12.78
N TYR A 8 -25.87 32.65 13.78
CA TYR A 8 -25.98 31.19 13.63
C TYR A 8 -27.45 30.68 13.58
N LYS A 9 -28.44 31.59 13.65
CA LYS A 9 -29.86 31.23 13.80
C LYS A 9 -30.61 30.94 12.50
N LEU A 10 -30.03 31.23 11.32
CA LEU A 10 -30.68 30.90 10.04
C LEU A 10 -30.48 29.44 9.60
N TYR A 11 -29.52 28.71 10.18
CA TYR A 11 -29.18 27.34 9.76
C TYR A 11 -30.22 26.29 10.20
N ASN A 12 -31.08 26.60 11.18
CA ASN A 12 -32.04 25.63 11.74
C ASN A 12 -33.45 25.71 11.13
N ILE A 13 -33.76 26.72 10.31
CA ILE A 13 -35.11 26.92 9.76
C ILE A 13 -35.31 26.22 8.40
N LEU A 14 -34.24 25.72 7.76
CA LEU A 14 -34.33 24.90 6.54
C LEU A 14 -34.50 23.39 6.79
N LYS A 15 -34.69 22.95 8.05
CA LYS A 15 -35.07 21.56 8.40
C LYS A 15 -36.55 21.23 8.07
N ARG A 16 -37.08 21.70 6.94
CA ARG A 16 -38.17 20.95 6.29
C ARG A 16 -37.56 19.60 5.91
N LYS A 17 -38.28 18.50 6.17
CA LYS A 17 -37.90 17.13 5.75
C LYS A 17 -37.70 17.11 4.22
N SER A 18 -36.56 17.58 3.73
CA SER A 18 -36.07 17.17 2.43
C SER A 18 -36.02 15.66 2.51
N ARG A 19 -36.69 14.98 1.58
CA ARG A 19 -36.47 13.53 1.41
C ARG A 19 -34.95 13.32 1.43
N GLU A 20 -34.49 12.31 2.16
CA GLU A 20 -33.07 11.94 2.14
C GLU A 20 -32.69 11.58 0.71
N GLU A 21 -32.26 12.57 -0.07
CA GLU A 21 -31.87 12.36 -1.46
C GLU A 21 -30.51 11.68 -1.43
N ALA A 22 -30.49 10.43 -1.88
CA ALA A 22 -29.26 9.69 -2.07
C ALA A 22 -28.41 10.39 -3.14
N HIS A 23 -27.10 10.39 -2.96
CA HIS A 23 -26.14 10.94 -3.92
C HIS A 23 -25.84 9.92 -5.01
N ASP A 24 -25.82 10.35 -6.28
CA ASP A 24 -25.43 9.51 -7.41
C ASP A 24 -23.95 9.13 -7.34
N LEU A 25 -23.12 10.02 -6.79
CA LEU A 25 -21.69 9.80 -6.53
C LEU A 25 -21.35 10.18 -5.08
N VAL A 26 -20.63 9.30 -4.40
CA VAL A 26 -19.93 9.63 -3.14
C VAL A 26 -18.42 9.48 -3.32
N VAL A 27 -17.65 10.48 -2.93
CA VAL A 27 -16.17 10.43 -2.99
C VAL A 27 -15.58 10.47 -1.59
N PHE A 28 -14.84 9.43 -1.23
CA PHE A 28 -14.03 9.39 -0.03
C PHE A 28 -12.61 9.85 -0.32
N GLY A 29 -12.18 10.93 0.33
CA GLY A 29 -10.91 11.58 0.03
C GLY A 29 -11.07 12.65 -1.05
N ALA A 30 -11.87 13.68 -0.76
CA ALA A 30 -12.00 14.85 -1.63
C ALA A 30 -10.73 15.74 -1.58
N GLY A 31 -9.59 15.18 -1.98
CA GLY A 31 -8.38 15.94 -2.35
C GLY A 31 -8.48 16.45 -3.79
N ALA A 32 -7.34 16.67 -4.46
CA ALA A 32 -7.33 17.18 -5.83
C ALA A 32 -8.10 16.26 -6.80
N LEU A 33 -7.74 14.97 -6.84
CA LEU A 33 -8.31 14.00 -7.77
C LEU A 33 -9.79 13.72 -7.51
N GLY A 34 -10.15 13.49 -6.25
CA GLY A 34 -11.54 13.27 -5.85
C GLY A 34 -12.46 14.43 -6.23
N ASN A 35 -12.04 15.69 -6.02
CA ASN A 35 -12.82 16.86 -6.40
C ASN A 35 -12.96 17.02 -7.91
N VAL A 36 -11.93 16.72 -8.70
CA VAL A 36 -12.01 16.85 -10.16
C VAL A 36 -12.98 15.83 -10.75
N ILE A 37 -12.96 14.57 -10.29
CA ILE A 37 -13.95 13.57 -10.73
C ILE A 37 -15.35 14.00 -10.30
N ALA A 38 -15.52 14.42 -9.05
CA ALA A 38 -16.79 14.92 -8.54
C ALA A 38 -17.33 16.12 -9.33
N ARG A 39 -16.46 17.06 -9.72
CA ARG A 39 -16.82 18.21 -10.55
C ARG A 39 -17.44 17.75 -11.87
N TYR A 40 -16.76 16.91 -12.63
CA TYR A 40 -17.26 16.51 -13.95
C TYR A 40 -18.55 15.70 -13.86
N GLN A 41 -18.70 14.88 -12.82
CA GLN A 41 -19.96 14.17 -12.55
C GLN A 41 -21.07 15.17 -12.19
N PHE A 42 -20.80 16.18 -11.35
CA PHE A 42 -21.75 17.24 -11.03
C PHE A 42 -22.25 17.98 -12.27
N LEU A 43 -21.34 18.29 -13.21
CA LEU A 43 -21.68 18.99 -14.46
C LEU A 43 -22.62 18.19 -15.37
N THR A 44 -22.69 16.86 -15.23
CA THR A 44 -23.71 16.03 -15.90
C THR A 44 -25.08 16.05 -15.22
N GLY A 45 -25.25 16.84 -14.17
CA GLY A 45 -26.47 16.88 -13.37
C GLY A 45 -26.59 15.69 -12.43
N LYS A 46 -25.50 15.24 -11.82
CA LYS A 46 -25.55 14.25 -10.73
C LYS A 46 -25.46 14.91 -9.36
N SER A 47 -26.09 14.30 -8.35
CA SER A 47 -25.94 14.67 -6.95
C SER A 47 -24.67 14.06 -6.36
N ILE A 48 -23.86 14.88 -5.70
CA ILE A 48 -22.52 14.52 -5.22
C ILE A 48 -22.39 14.71 -3.71
N GLY A 49 -21.88 13.67 -3.04
CA GLY A 49 -21.40 13.74 -1.66
C GLY A 49 -19.88 13.62 -1.60
N LEU A 50 -19.21 14.58 -0.95
CA LEU A 50 -17.75 14.62 -0.83
C LEU A 50 -17.34 14.47 0.64
N TYR A 51 -16.59 13.42 0.96
CA TYR A 51 -16.01 13.22 2.29
C TYR A 51 -14.53 13.62 2.32
N SER A 52 -14.16 14.51 3.24
CA SER A 52 -12.78 14.98 3.39
C SER A 52 -12.46 15.40 4.82
N ARG A 53 -11.21 15.80 5.07
CA ARG A 53 -10.79 16.35 6.36
C ARG A 53 -11.53 17.65 6.65
N ARG A 54 -11.90 17.90 7.92
CA ARG A 54 -12.66 19.08 8.38
C ARG A 54 -12.10 20.39 7.87
N SER A 55 -10.80 20.61 8.03
CA SER A 55 -10.17 21.85 7.57
C SER A 55 -10.36 22.15 6.07
N TRP A 56 -10.39 21.11 5.22
CA TRP A 56 -10.62 21.28 3.79
C TRP A 56 -12.11 21.43 3.49
N ALA A 57 -12.95 20.60 4.08
CA ALA A 57 -14.40 20.67 3.92
C ALA A 57 -14.95 22.04 4.35
N ASP A 58 -14.49 22.58 5.47
CA ASP A 58 -14.88 23.90 5.97
C ASP A 58 -14.46 25.01 4.98
N ALA A 59 -13.21 24.96 4.51
CA ALA A 59 -12.70 25.95 3.56
C ALA A 59 -13.48 25.93 2.24
N VAL A 60 -13.81 24.74 1.73
CA VAL A 60 -14.61 24.58 0.50
C VAL A 60 -16.07 24.93 0.73
N GLY A 61 -16.65 24.58 1.89
CA GLY A 61 -18.02 24.96 2.25
C GLY A 61 -18.20 26.48 2.31
N GLU A 62 -17.22 27.19 2.88
CA GLU A 62 -17.24 28.66 2.99
C GLU A 62 -17.01 29.36 1.64
N LYS A 63 -16.04 28.89 0.84
CA LYS A 63 -15.53 29.65 -0.33
C LYS A 63 -15.83 29.02 -1.68
N GLY A 64 -16.30 27.79 -1.68
CA GLY A 64 -16.24 26.91 -2.84
C GLY A 64 -14.80 26.51 -3.19
N VAL A 65 -14.67 25.64 -4.18
CA VAL A 65 -13.42 25.19 -4.76
C VAL A 65 -13.30 25.70 -6.19
N GLU A 66 -12.17 26.34 -6.48
CA GLU A 66 -11.80 26.78 -7.81
C GLU A 66 -10.98 25.71 -8.51
N PHE A 67 -11.32 25.44 -9.76
CA PHE A 67 -10.65 24.48 -10.60
C PHE A 67 -9.97 25.25 -11.73
N VAL A 68 -8.69 24.99 -11.93
CA VAL A 68 -7.87 25.62 -12.96
C VAL A 68 -7.26 24.51 -13.81
N ARG A 69 -7.75 24.36 -15.04
CA ARG A 69 -7.18 23.41 -15.99
C ARG A 69 -6.03 24.08 -16.72
N GLY A 70 -4.81 23.58 -16.48
CA GLY A 70 -3.62 24.03 -17.19
C GLY A 70 -3.40 23.24 -18.48
N GLY A 71 -3.03 23.93 -19.54
CA GLY A 71 -2.55 23.33 -20.77
C GLY A 71 -1.08 22.90 -20.67
N SER A 72 -0.56 22.31 -21.75
CA SER A 72 0.82 21.80 -21.75
C SER A 72 1.88 22.90 -21.72
N SER A 73 1.57 24.10 -22.23
CA SER A 73 2.44 25.28 -22.19
C SER A 73 2.19 26.21 -20.98
N GLY A 74 1.35 25.79 -20.02
CA GLY A 74 1.05 26.56 -18.81
C GLY A 74 -0.08 27.59 -18.96
N GLU A 75 -0.71 27.68 -20.13
CA GLU A 75 -1.93 28.44 -20.36
C GLU A 75 -3.11 27.90 -19.53
N ILE A 76 -4.03 28.77 -19.15
CA ILE A 76 -5.26 28.36 -18.46
C ILE A 76 -6.31 28.05 -19.53
N LEU A 77 -6.68 26.77 -19.63
CA LEU A 77 -7.69 26.28 -20.58
C LEU A 77 -9.11 26.43 -20.03
N GLU A 78 -9.28 26.25 -18.73
CA GLU A 78 -10.58 26.25 -18.06
C GLU A 78 -10.42 26.79 -16.64
N ARG A 79 -11.36 27.63 -16.21
CA ARG A 79 -11.40 28.17 -14.86
C ARG A 79 -12.84 28.34 -14.39
N ASP A 80 -13.19 27.66 -13.31
CA ASP A 80 -14.52 27.74 -12.72
C ASP A 80 -14.47 27.50 -11.22
N ARG A 81 -15.55 27.85 -10.52
CA ARG A 81 -15.66 27.70 -9.07
C ARG A 81 -16.98 27.01 -8.71
N LEU A 82 -16.87 25.85 -8.07
CA LEU A 82 -18.02 25.15 -7.53
C LEU A 82 -18.20 25.52 -6.05
N ARG A 83 -19.41 25.91 -5.69
CA ARG A 83 -19.80 26.19 -4.30
C ARG A 83 -20.69 25.06 -3.78
N GLN A 84 -20.72 24.92 -2.46
CA GLN A 84 -21.65 24.00 -1.81
C GLN A 84 -23.09 24.32 -2.24
N SER A 85 -23.84 23.29 -2.57
CA SER A 85 -25.26 23.35 -2.95
C SER A 85 -25.98 22.10 -2.44
N GLU A 86 -27.30 22.03 -2.60
CA GLU A 86 -28.08 20.85 -2.22
C GLU A 86 -27.62 19.56 -2.95
N ARG A 87 -27.04 19.71 -4.14
CA ARG A 87 -26.57 18.60 -4.99
C ARG A 87 -25.04 18.43 -4.99
N PHE A 88 -24.33 19.24 -4.21
CA PHE A 88 -22.88 19.21 -4.11
C PHE A 88 -22.49 19.50 -2.66
N THR A 89 -22.46 18.44 -1.85
CA THR A 89 -22.41 18.52 -0.40
C THR A 89 -21.06 18.01 0.13
N PHE A 90 -20.47 18.77 1.05
CA PHE A 90 -19.24 18.39 1.73
C PHE A 90 -19.54 17.85 3.13
N TYR A 91 -18.88 16.75 3.46
CA TYR A 91 -18.91 16.04 4.74
C TYR A 91 -17.51 16.00 5.32
N SER A 92 -17.39 16.00 6.65
CA SER A 92 -16.08 16.21 7.26
C SER A 92 -15.91 15.60 8.63
N ASP A 93 -14.86 14.78 8.84
CA ASP A 93 -14.42 14.18 10.13
C ASP A 93 -15.56 13.91 11.13
N ASP A 94 -16.69 13.50 10.57
CA ASP A 94 -17.93 13.26 11.26
C ASP A 94 -17.88 11.79 11.68
N THR A 95 -18.38 11.49 12.87
CA THR A 95 -18.51 10.09 13.29
C THR A 95 -19.34 9.31 12.26
N GLN A 96 -19.18 7.98 12.20
CA GLN A 96 -20.01 7.14 11.33
C GLN A 96 -21.51 7.46 11.50
N ASP A 97 -21.97 7.69 12.73
CA ASP A 97 -23.35 8.08 13.04
C ASP A 97 -23.72 9.43 12.45
N GLN A 98 -22.82 10.40 12.45
CA GLN A 98 -23.06 11.70 11.84
C GLN A 98 -23.12 11.61 10.32
N LEU A 99 -22.32 10.75 9.66
CA LEU A 99 -22.43 10.51 8.22
C LEU A 99 -23.77 9.83 7.86
N ARG A 100 -24.18 8.82 8.64
CA ARG A 100 -25.48 8.15 8.47
C ARG A 100 -26.64 9.12 8.68
N ASN A 101 -26.62 9.87 9.77
CA ASN A 101 -27.69 10.81 10.14
C ASN A 101 -27.77 12.04 9.24
N ARG A 102 -26.67 12.42 8.58
CA ARG A 102 -26.66 13.48 7.56
C ARG A 102 -27.00 12.98 6.15
N GLY A 103 -27.40 11.71 6.03
CA GLY A 103 -27.95 11.17 4.80
C GLY A 103 -26.92 10.92 3.70
N LEU A 104 -25.63 10.76 4.01
CA LEU A 104 -24.62 10.38 3.02
C LEU A 104 -24.90 8.94 2.55
N LYS A 105 -25.74 8.81 1.53
CA LYS A 105 -26.20 7.52 0.98
C LYS A 105 -25.86 7.49 -0.50
N PRO A 106 -25.02 6.58 -1.00
CA PRO A 106 -24.78 6.42 -2.42
C PRO A 106 -25.95 5.69 -3.07
N ASN A 107 -26.29 6.13 -4.28
CA ASN A 107 -27.24 5.49 -5.18
C ASN A 107 -26.58 4.94 -6.45
N GLY A 108 -25.26 5.07 -6.59
CA GLY A 108 -24.54 4.62 -7.77
C GLY A 108 -23.07 4.38 -7.48
N LEU A 109 -22.23 5.37 -7.70
CA LEU A 109 -20.77 5.22 -7.66
C LEU A 109 -20.20 5.69 -6.31
N VAL A 110 -19.31 4.90 -5.74
CA VAL A 110 -18.44 5.27 -4.62
C VAL A 110 -17.01 5.34 -5.13
N VAL A 111 -16.34 6.48 -5.00
CA VAL A 111 -14.94 6.66 -5.39
C VAL A 111 -14.08 6.76 -4.14
N LEU A 112 -13.09 5.88 -4.03
CA LEU A 112 -12.04 5.96 -3.02
C LEU A 112 -10.84 6.68 -3.66
N ALA A 113 -10.64 7.94 -3.30
CA ALA A 113 -9.61 8.83 -3.82
C ALA A 113 -8.61 9.30 -2.76
N SER A 114 -8.71 8.77 -1.54
CA SER A 114 -7.79 9.03 -0.46
C SER A 114 -6.50 8.24 -0.59
N LYS A 115 -5.42 8.79 -0.05
CA LYS A 115 -4.13 8.08 0.01
C LYS A 115 -4.23 6.76 0.76
N THR A 116 -3.41 5.82 0.34
CA THR A 116 -3.42 4.44 0.81
C THR A 116 -3.26 4.23 2.32
N PRO A 117 -2.43 4.99 3.08
CA PRO A 117 -2.31 4.75 4.54
C PRO A 117 -3.59 5.03 5.33
N ASN A 118 -4.51 5.80 4.76
CA ASN A 118 -5.78 6.12 5.40
C ASN A 118 -6.90 5.17 4.94
N LEU A 119 -6.60 4.12 4.17
CA LEU A 119 -7.63 3.26 3.57
C LEU A 119 -8.49 2.57 4.64
N GLU A 120 -7.92 2.08 5.72
CA GLU A 120 -8.71 1.40 6.76
C GLU A 120 -9.67 2.36 7.47
N GLU A 121 -9.17 3.53 7.90
CA GLU A 121 -10.01 4.60 8.49
C GLU A 121 -11.12 5.03 7.53
N ILE A 122 -10.80 5.12 6.23
CA ILE A 122 -11.75 5.55 5.22
C ILE A 122 -12.74 4.46 4.86
N LEU A 123 -12.32 3.20 4.87
CA LEU A 123 -13.23 2.08 4.73
C LEU A 123 -14.16 2.02 5.93
N GLN A 124 -13.67 2.23 7.15
CA GLN A 124 -14.52 2.38 8.35
C GLN A 124 -15.53 3.52 8.14
N ALA A 125 -15.12 4.70 7.69
CA ALA A 125 -16.07 5.77 7.35
C ALA A 125 -17.05 5.37 6.24
N ALA A 126 -16.58 4.62 5.24
CA ALA A 126 -17.38 4.14 4.13
C ALA A 126 -18.35 3.02 4.53
N GLU A 127 -18.15 2.30 5.64
CA GLU A 127 -19.12 1.30 6.13
C GLU A 127 -20.47 1.92 6.50
N ALA A 128 -20.48 3.22 6.80
CA ALA A 128 -21.72 3.95 7.02
C ALA A 128 -22.57 4.10 5.75
N VAL A 129 -21.96 3.86 4.59
CA VAL A 129 -22.37 4.37 3.29
C VAL A 129 -22.46 3.24 2.25
N ILE A 130 -21.57 2.26 2.34
CA ILE A 130 -21.58 1.02 1.55
C ILE A 130 -22.70 0.11 2.06
N ASP A 131 -23.67 -0.15 1.20
CA ASP A 131 -24.82 -1.02 1.50
C ASP A 131 -24.79 -2.23 0.57
N PRO A 132 -24.54 -3.45 1.09
CA PRO A 132 -24.50 -4.68 0.28
C PRO A 132 -25.77 -4.92 -0.54
N LYS A 133 -26.92 -4.39 -0.08
CA LYS A 133 -28.22 -4.56 -0.74
C LYS A 133 -28.44 -3.56 -1.88
N ARG A 134 -27.65 -2.50 -1.97
CA ARG A 134 -27.75 -1.51 -3.05
C ARG A 134 -26.79 -1.89 -4.18
N ASN A 135 -27.16 -1.58 -5.41
CA ASN A 135 -26.29 -1.77 -6.56
C ASN A 135 -25.26 -0.63 -6.65
N GLN A 136 -24.30 -0.64 -5.73
CA GLN A 136 -23.24 0.36 -5.65
C GLN A 136 -21.95 -0.17 -6.29
N TYR A 137 -21.36 0.61 -7.18
CA TYR A 137 -20.05 0.34 -7.75
C TYR A 137 -18.98 1.07 -6.94
N ILE A 138 -17.82 0.45 -6.72
CA ILE A 138 -16.72 1.03 -5.95
C ILE A 138 -15.50 1.18 -6.86
N LEU A 139 -15.02 2.40 -7.02
CA LEU A 139 -13.84 2.71 -7.83
C LEU A 139 -12.68 3.16 -6.94
N MET A 140 -11.53 2.50 -7.06
CA MET A 140 -10.28 2.89 -6.40
C MET A 140 -9.29 3.52 -7.37
N ILE A 141 -8.85 4.74 -7.11
CA ILE A 141 -7.95 5.51 -7.99
C ILE A 141 -6.63 5.92 -7.35
N GLN A 142 -6.28 5.27 -6.25
CA GLN A 142 -5.03 5.51 -5.54
C GLN A 142 -3.79 5.19 -6.37
N ASN A 143 -2.69 5.85 -6.06
CA ASN A 143 -1.38 5.41 -6.55
C ASN A 143 -0.98 4.12 -5.81
N GLY A 144 -0.11 3.35 -6.46
CA GLY A 144 0.50 2.17 -5.88
C GLY A 144 0.32 0.92 -6.73
N ILE A 145 1.01 -0.15 -6.32
CA ILE A 145 0.84 -1.48 -6.87
C ILE A 145 -0.27 -2.16 -6.07
N CYS A 146 -1.31 -2.57 -6.79
CA CYS A 146 -2.44 -3.34 -6.29
C CYS A 146 -3.12 -2.87 -4.96
N PRO A 147 -3.30 -1.57 -4.66
CA PRO A 147 -3.95 -1.13 -3.40
C PRO A 147 -5.39 -1.67 -3.25
N GLU A 148 -6.04 -2.07 -4.33
CA GLU A 148 -7.36 -2.71 -4.34
C GLU A 148 -7.39 -4.08 -3.66
N VAL A 149 -6.29 -4.82 -3.59
CA VAL A 149 -6.27 -6.18 -3.01
C VAL A 149 -6.61 -6.15 -1.52
N GLY A 150 -6.00 -5.24 -0.76
CA GLY A 150 -6.29 -5.09 0.67
C GLY A 150 -7.72 -4.62 0.93
N VAL A 151 -8.25 -3.74 0.07
CA VAL A 151 -9.65 -3.30 0.17
C VAL A 151 -10.60 -4.43 -0.16
N GLU A 152 -10.31 -5.21 -1.20
CA GLU A 152 -11.09 -6.39 -1.59
C GLU A 152 -11.19 -7.38 -0.44
N GLU A 153 -10.08 -7.67 0.26
CA GLU A 153 -10.06 -8.56 1.41
C GLU A 153 -10.93 -8.05 2.57
N ILE A 154 -10.85 -6.75 2.86
CA ILE A 154 -11.69 -6.12 3.89
C ILE A 154 -13.16 -6.22 3.53
N LEU A 155 -13.52 -5.93 2.27
CA LEU A 155 -14.90 -6.02 1.78
C LEU A 155 -15.41 -7.47 1.83
N LYS A 156 -14.60 -8.44 1.38
CA LYS A 156 -14.93 -9.88 1.44
C LYS A 156 -15.25 -10.31 2.87
N ARG A 157 -14.35 -10.03 3.81
CA ARG A 157 -14.52 -10.41 5.22
C ARG A 157 -15.77 -9.80 5.85
N LYS A 158 -16.14 -8.58 5.46
CA LYS A 158 -17.22 -7.82 6.11
C LYS A 158 -18.59 -8.05 5.47
N TYR A 159 -18.65 -8.20 4.15
CA TYR A 159 -19.91 -8.09 3.41
C TYR A 159 -20.26 -9.31 2.57
N ASP A 160 -19.28 -10.13 2.21
CA ASP A 160 -19.53 -11.24 1.30
C ASP A 160 -19.95 -12.48 2.10
N ASP A 161 -21.10 -13.07 1.76
CA ASP A 161 -21.53 -14.35 2.34
C ASP A 161 -20.83 -15.47 1.56
N PRO A 162 -19.98 -16.30 2.19
CA PRO A 162 -19.29 -17.40 1.51
C PRO A 162 -20.25 -18.39 0.82
N ARG A 163 -21.53 -18.42 1.23
CA ARG A 163 -22.55 -19.29 0.66
C ARG A 163 -23.21 -18.73 -0.60
N ARG A 164 -23.05 -17.43 -0.88
CA ARG A 164 -23.57 -16.79 -2.09
C ARG A 164 -22.48 -16.79 -3.15
N LYS A 165 -22.60 -17.69 -4.12
CA LYS A 165 -21.75 -17.66 -5.31
C LYS A 165 -22.11 -16.42 -6.14
N ASN A 166 -21.17 -15.49 -6.25
CA ASN A 166 -21.24 -14.25 -7.03
C ASN A 166 -22.22 -13.21 -6.48
N ASN A 167 -21.89 -11.91 -6.68
CA ASN A 167 -22.56 -10.72 -6.12
C ASN A 167 -22.09 -10.30 -4.71
N GLY A 168 -20.83 -10.59 -4.37
CA GLY A 168 -20.19 -9.93 -3.24
C GLY A 168 -20.08 -8.42 -3.47
N VAL A 169 -19.99 -7.63 -2.40
CA VAL A 169 -19.59 -6.22 -2.50
C VAL A 169 -18.19 -6.11 -3.09
N SER A 170 -17.33 -7.10 -2.84
CA SER A 170 -15.99 -7.15 -3.42
C SER A 170 -15.96 -7.33 -4.95
N ASP A 171 -16.98 -7.96 -5.54
CA ASP A 171 -17.14 -8.09 -7.01
C ASP A 171 -17.47 -6.73 -7.68
N ARG A 172 -17.83 -5.73 -6.89
CA ARG A 172 -18.13 -4.37 -7.36
C ARG A 172 -16.96 -3.40 -7.19
N LEU A 173 -15.83 -3.87 -6.66
CA LEU A 173 -14.60 -3.11 -6.50
C LEU A 173 -13.75 -3.16 -7.77
N VAL A 174 -13.63 -2.02 -8.43
CA VAL A 174 -12.82 -1.81 -9.64
C VAL A 174 -11.63 -0.91 -9.31
N GLY A 175 -10.46 -1.32 -9.79
CA GLY A 175 -9.25 -0.50 -9.75
C GLY A 175 -9.18 0.45 -10.95
N GLY A 176 -8.64 1.64 -10.72
CA GLY A 176 -8.46 2.69 -11.71
C GLY A 176 -7.04 3.23 -11.66
N VAL A 177 -6.38 3.27 -12.82
CA VAL A 177 -5.07 3.88 -13.02
C VAL A 177 -5.26 5.25 -13.64
N VAL A 178 -4.94 6.31 -12.89
CA VAL A 178 -5.15 7.69 -13.34
C VAL A 178 -3.84 8.37 -13.76
N MET A 179 -3.70 8.68 -15.04
CA MET A 179 -2.61 9.50 -15.56
C MET A 179 -3.03 10.98 -15.51
N ALA A 180 -2.65 11.66 -14.43
CA ALA A 180 -3.02 13.05 -14.22
C ALA A 180 -1.91 13.87 -13.56
N ARG A 181 -1.94 15.17 -13.81
CA ARG A 181 -1.18 16.20 -13.09
C ARG A 181 -2.16 16.98 -12.24
N MET A 182 -1.97 16.96 -10.93
CA MET A 182 -2.89 17.61 -10.00
C MET A 182 -2.17 18.17 -8.79
N ALA A 183 -2.59 19.34 -8.33
CA ALA A 183 -2.11 19.94 -7.09
C ALA A 183 -3.19 20.83 -6.48
N ILE A 184 -3.30 20.78 -5.15
CA ILE A 184 -3.99 21.84 -4.41
C ILE A 184 -3.00 22.99 -4.26
N SER A 185 -3.23 24.07 -5.01
CA SER A 185 -2.31 25.22 -5.06
C SER A 185 -2.53 26.18 -3.89
N ASP A 186 -3.77 26.33 -3.43
CA ASP A 186 -4.12 27.16 -2.27
C ASP A 186 -5.20 26.47 -1.41
N TYR A 187 -4.92 26.32 -0.11
CA TYR A 187 -5.85 25.79 0.89
C TYR A 187 -6.73 26.87 1.51
N LYS A 188 -6.23 28.11 1.59
CA LYS A 188 -6.98 29.24 2.13
C LYS A 188 -8.05 29.69 1.14
N ASN A 189 -7.75 29.67 -0.15
CA ASN A 189 -8.72 29.83 -1.22
C ASN A 189 -8.70 28.53 -2.04
N PRO A 190 -9.51 27.53 -1.65
CA PRO A 190 -9.45 26.18 -2.23
C PRO A 190 -9.32 26.23 -3.75
N THR A 191 -8.12 25.94 -4.25
CA THR A 191 -7.80 25.99 -5.68
C THR A 191 -7.10 24.71 -6.07
N ILE A 192 -7.60 24.06 -7.12
CA ILE A 192 -7.07 22.82 -7.67
C ILE A 192 -6.59 23.11 -9.09
N ASN A 193 -5.28 23.01 -9.28
CA ASN A 193 -4.69 22.96 -10.61
C ASN A 193 -4.72 21.51 -11.09
N TYR A 194 -5.26 21.26 -12.28
CA TYR A 194 -5.42 19.89 -12.76
C TYR A 194 -5.24 19.73 -14.28
N GLY A 195 -4.93 18.49 -14.65
CA GLY A 195 -5.01 17.97 -16.01
C GLY A 195 -5.04 16.44 -15.93
N ILE A 196 -6.19 15.84 -16.24
CA ILE A 196 -6.33 14.38 -16.39
C ILE A 196 -6.13 14.06 -17.87
N ALA A 197 -5.24 13.13 -18.17
CA ALA A 197 -5.07 12.64 -19.53
C ALA A 197 -5.87 11.35 -19.74
N GLU A 198 -5.72 10.39 -18.82
CA GLU A 198 -6.24 9.04 -18.99
C GLU A 198 -6.67 8.42 -17.66
N ILE A 199 -7.71 7.59 -17.71
CA ILE A 199 -8.11 6.67 -16.65
C ILE A 199 -8.27 5.26 -17.26
N THR A 200 -7.46 4.31 -16.81
CA THR A 200 -7.57 2.90 -17.21
C THR A 200 -8.20 2.10 -16.09
N LEU A 201 -9.36 1.48 -16.35
CA LEU A 201 -10.09 0.65 -15.41
C LEU A 201 -9.67 -0.82 -15.54
N GLY A 202 -9.67 -1.54 -14.42
CA GLY A 202 -9.35 -2.95 -14.39
C GLY A 202 -9.48 -3.54 -12.99
N SER A 203 -8.97 -4.76 -12.83
CA SER A 203 -8.84 -5.38 -11.52
C SER A 203 -7.56 -6.19 -11.44
N TRP A 204 -6.86 -6.08 -10.31
CA TRP A 204 -5.65 -6.85 -10.07
C TRP A 204 -5.93 -8.36 -10.01
N ASN A 205 -7.07 -8.74 -9.43
CA ASN A 205 -7.55 -10.12 -9.32
C ASN A 205 -8.99 -10.21 -9.82
N ASN A 206 -9.40 -11.38 -10.30
CA ASN A 206 -10.80 -11.66 -10.66
C ASN A 206 -11.33 -10.68 -11.73
N PHE A 207 -10.53 -10.39 -12.75
CA PHE A 207 -10.88 -9.44 -13.80
C PHE A 207 -12.24 -9.74 -14.46
N GLU A 208 -12.47 -11.00 -14.85
CA GLU A 208 -13.70 -11.41 -15.52
C GLU A 208 -14.95 -11.22 -14.66
N SER A 209 -14.89 -11.50 -13.36
CA SER A 209 -16.06 -11.33 -12.48
C SER A 209 -16.46 -9.87 -12.26
N LYS A 210 -15.57 -8.92 -12.59
CA LYS A 210 -15.75 -7.49 -12.38
C LYS A 210 -16.09 -6.73 -13.67
N LYS A 211 -16.23 -7.41 -14.81
CA LYS A 211 -16.38 -6.80 -16.14
C LYS A 211 -17.59 -5.88 -16.25
N ASP A 212 -18.74 -6.31 -15.72
CA ASP A 212 -19.96 -5.51 -15.74
C ASP A 212 -19.79 -4.23 -14.90
N SER A 213 -19.19 -4.34 -13.71
CA SER A 213 -18.84 -3.18 -12.87
C SER A 213 -17.90 -2.21 -13.61
N MET A 214 -16.91 -2.73 -14.36
CA MET A 214 -16.00 -1.90 -15.16
C MET A 214 -16.72 -1.16 -16.28
N ILE A 215 -17.66 -1.81 -16.98
CA ILE A 215 -18.46 -1.20 -18.05
C ILE A 215 -19.32 -0.07 -17.49
N GLU A 216 -20.03 -0.31 -16.38
CA GLU A 216 -20.90 0.69 -15.75
C GLU A 216 -20.12 1.91 -15.25
N ILE A 217 -18.95 1.68 -14.64
CA ILE A 217 -18.06 2.77 -14.22
C ILE A 217 -17.51 3.52 -15.44
N ASN A 218 -17.07 2.79 -16.48
CA ASN A 218 -16.53 3.39 -17.70
C ASN A 218 -17.57 4.29 -18.38
N ASP A 219 -18.80 3.82 -18.50
CA ASP A 219 -19.92 4.58 -19.07
C ASP A 219 -20.21 5.86 -18.29
N SER A 220 -20.27 5.73 -16.96
CA SER A 220 -20.48 6.86 -16.06
C SER A 220 -19.37 7.91 -16.18
N LEU A 221 -18.11 7.49 -16.22
CA LEU A 221 -16.96 8.39 -16.29
C LEU A 221 -16.80 9.00 -17.68
N SER A 222 -16.88 8.20 -18.75
CA SER A 222 -16.69 8.64 -20.15
C SER A 222 -17.67 9.74 -20.54
N ARG A 223 -18.94 9.63 -20.12
CA ARG A 223 -19.95 10.68 -20.37
C ARG A 223 -19.58 12.00 -19.70
N SER A 224 -19.02 11.94 -18.49
CA SER A 224 -18.65 13.14 -17.72
C SER A 224 -17.32 13.78 -18.14
N LEU A 225 -16.40 12.98 -18.68
CA LEU A 225 -15.03 13.38 -19.01
C LEU A 225 -14.81 13.57 -20.52
N ILE A 226 -15.88 13.66 -21.30
CA ILE A 226 -15.79 13.84 -22.76
C ILE A 226 -15.00 15.12 -23.11
N GLY A 227 -13.99 14.99 -23.97
CA GLY A 227 -13.07 16.08 -24.33
C GLY A 227 -12.08 16.50 -23.22
N VAL A 228 -12.10 15.82 -22.07
CA VAL A 228 -11.22 16.11 -20.93
C VAL A 228 -10.14 15.03 -20.81
N ALA A 229 -10.56 13.77 -20.75
CA ALA A 229 -9.69 12.62 -20.54
C ALA A 229 -10.21 11.39 -21.30
N THR A 230 -9.31 10.49 -21.67
CA THR A 230 -9.69 9.16 -22.14
C THR A 230 -10.01 8.27 -20.95
N VAL A 231 -11.14 7.58 -21.00
CA VAL A 231 -11.47 6.53 -20.03
C VAL A 231 -11.58 5.23 -20.81
N GLY A 232 -10.87 4.21 -20.36
CA GLY A 232 -10.84 2.91 -21.01
C GLY A 232 -10.83 1.78 -19.99
N ILE A 233 -11.17 0.58 -20.45
CA ILE A 233 -11.05 -0.66 -19.69
C ILE A 233 -9.86 -1.41 -20.26
N ALA A 234 -9.00 -1.95 -19.40
CA ALA A 234 -7.95 -2.86 -19.84
C ALA A 234 -8.55 -4.07 -20.58
N THR A 235 -7.83 -4.67 -21.51
CA THR A 235 -8.34 -5.81 -22.30
C THR A 235 -8.51 -7.07 -21.45
N ASP A 236 -7.69 -7.22 -20.42
CA ASP A 236 -7.60 -8.38 -19.55
C ASP A 236 -6.86 -8.03 -18.24
N GLN A 237 -6.77 -9.00 -17.32
CA GLN A 237 -6.08 -8.84 -16.04
C GLN A 237 -4.60 -8.47 -16.18
N MET A 238 -3.89 -9.07 -17.14
CA MET A 238 -2.46 -8.87 -17.33
C MET A 238 -2.17 -7.50 -17.90
N SER A 239 -2.97 -7.03 -18.85
CA SER A 239 -2.92 -5.69 -19.41
C SER A 239 -3.18 -4.62 -18.35
N TYR A 240 -4.12 -4.85 -17.43
CA TYR A 240 -4.31 -3.94 -16.29
C TYR A 240 -3.13 -3.94 -15.32
N ARG A 241 -2.62 -5.13 -14.95
CA ARG A 241 -1.43 -5.27 -14.08
C ARG A 241 -0.21 -4.57 -14.68
N LYS A 242 -0.02 -4.70 -16.00
CA LYS A 242 1.02 -3.99 -16.77
C LYS A 242 0.91 -2.48 -16.57
N VAL A 243 -0.23 -1.87 -16.92
CA VAL A 243 -0.44 -0.42 -16.82
C VAL A 243 -0.28 0.08 -15.36
N ARG A 244 -0.76 -0.69 -14.38
CA ARG A 244 -0.61 -0.39 -12.94
C ARG A 244 0.86 -0.37 -12.53
N MET A 245 1.62 -1.39 -12.91
CA MET A 245 3.05 -1.51 -12.56
C MET A 245 3.90 -0.48 -13.28
N GLU A 246 3.68 -0.22 -14.57
CA GLU A 246 4.42 0.82 -15.30
C GLU A 246 4.24 2.19 -14.65
N LYS A 247 3.01 2.54 -14.26
CA LYS A 247 2.74 3.79 -13.54
C LYS A 247 3.37 3.79 -12.15
N ALA A 248 3.30 2.70 -11.40
CA ALA A 248 3.94 2.61 -10.09
C ALA A 248 5.47 2.74 -10.20
N ALA A 249 6.08 2.15 -11.23
CA ALA A 249 7.50 2.26 -11.52
C ALA A 249 7.89 3.72 -11.84
N LYS A 250 7.12 4.41 -12.70
CA LYS A 250 7.24 5.86 -12.95
C LYS A 250 7.06 6.71 -11.70
N ASN A 251 6.19 6.28 -10.78
CA ASN A 251 6.02 6.94 -9.48
C ASN A 251 7.19 6.68 -8.51
N GLY A 252 8.17 5.85 -8.87
CA GLY A 252 9.41 5.68 -8.12
C GLY A 252 10.21 6.99 -7.94
N ALA A 253 10.00 7.99 -8.80
CA ALA A 253 10.54 9.33 -8.60
C ALA A 253 9.90 10.10 -7.44
N ASN A 254 8.79 9.64 -6.87
CA ASN A 254 8.13 10.30 -5.75
C ASN A 254 9.05 10.38 -4.53
N SER A 255 9.65 9.25 -4.12
CA SER A 255 10.57 9.18 -2.98
C SER A 255 11.86 9.96 -3.26
N VAL A 256 12.43 9.82 -4.45
CA VAL A 256 13.64 10.57 -4.86
C VAL A 256 13.37 12.09 -4.85
N SER A 257 12.27 12.53 -5.45
CA SER A 257 11.87 13.95 -5.43
C SER A 257 11.67 14.47 -4.01
N ALA A 258 11.10 13.66 -3.11
CA ALA A 258 10.87 14.06 -1.73
C ALA A 258 12.16 14.15 -0.91
N LEU A 259 12.99 13.10 -0.94
CA LEU A 259 14.21 12.99 -0.13
C LEU A 259 15.30 13.99 -0.54
N PHE A 260 15.35 14.35 -1.83
CA PHE A 260 16.31 15.31 -2.36
C PHE A 260 15.69 16.69 -2.61
N ASN A 261 14.41 16.91 -2.25
CA ASN A 261 13.66 18.12 -2.60
C ASN A 261 13.93 18.57 -4.04
N ALA A 262 13.86 17.63 -4.98
CA ALA A 262 14.25 17.82 -6.38
C ALA A 262 13.01 17.76 -7.28
N LYS A 263 12.94 18.65 -8.27
CA LYS A 263 11.97 18.56 -9.36
C LYS A 263 12.31 17.37 -10.24
N VAL A 264 11.34 16.85 -10.98
CA VAL A 264 11.55 15.69 -11.87
C VAL A 264 12.62 15.98 -12.94
N GLY A 265 12.69 17.21 -13.45
CA GLY A 265 13.75 17.64 -14.37
C GLY A 265 15.14 17.64 -13.73
N GLU A 266 15.26 18.04 -12.46
CA GLU A 266 16.54 17.98 -11.73
C GLU A 266 17.00 16.53 -11.54
N ILE A 267 16.08 15.60 -11.27
CA ILE A 267 16.37 14.16 -11.20
C ILE A 267 16.87 13.64 -12.55
N LEU A 268 16.22 14.05 -13.65
CA LEU A 268 16.58 13.63 -15.00
C LEU A 268 17.96 14.16 -15.44
N ASP A 269 18.27 15.41 -15.09
CA ASP A 269 19.52 16.05 -15.53
C ASP A 269 20.71 15.67 -14.64
N ASN A 270 20.47 15.31 -13.38
CA ASN A 270 21.52 14.90 -12.45
C ASN A 270 21.98 13.46 -12.74
N PRO A 271 23.26 13.20 -13.06
CA PRO A 271 23.73 11.87 -13.44
C PRO A 271 23.46 10.79 -12.40
N VAL A 272 23.65 11.10 -11.12
CA VAL A 272 23.51 10.13 -10.01
C VAL A 272 22.05 9.81 -9.78
N LEU A 273 21.18 10.84 -9.69
CA LEU A 273 19.74 10.63 -9.48
C LEU A 273 19.05 9.99 -10.69
N ASN A 274 19.50 10.30 -11.91
CA ASN A 274 19.03 9.64 -13.12
C ASN A 274 19.43 8.16 -13.10
N GLN A 275 20.68 7.85 -12.74
CA GLN A 275 21.13 6.46 -12.60
C GLN A 275 20.34 5.71 -11.50
N THR A 276 20.07 6.34 -10.36
CA THR A 276 19.15 5.80 -9.34
C THR A 276 17.79 5.45 -9.96
N MET A 277 17.18 6.37 -10.71
CA MET A 277 15.89 6.12 -11.35
C MET A 277 15.95 4.98 -12.37
N ARG A 278 17.04 4.88 -13.12
CA ARG A 278 17.27 3.76 -14.04
C ARG A 278 17.33 2.42 -13.30
N HIS A 279 18.12 2.32 -12.23
CA HIS A 279 18.21 1.09 -11.44
C HIS A 279 16.82 0.71 -10.87
N LYS A 280 16.04 1.67 -10.36
CA LYS A 280 14.65 1.41 -9.92
C LYS A 280 13.76 0.87 -11.04
N LEU A 281 13.84 1.44 -12.24
CA LEU A 281 13.05 0.95 -13.38
C LEU A 281 13.49 -0.47 -13.81
N GLU A 282 14.79 -0.78 -13.75
CA GLU A 282 15.32 -2.13 -14.01
C GLU A 282 14.82 -3.15 -12.97
N GLU A 283 14.83 -2.79 -11.68
CA GLU A 283 14.25 -3.61 -10.60
C GLU A 283 12.74 -3.84 -10.81
N ALA A 284 11.98 -2.80 -11.18
CA ALA A 284 10.55 -2.93 -11.45
C ALA A 284 10.25 -3.90 -12.59
N VAL A 285 11.06 -3.87 -13.66
CA VAL A 285 10.95 -4.80 -14.80
C VAL A 285 11.30 -6.22 -14.36
N ALA A 286 12.32 -6.40 -13.51
CA ALA A 286 12.66 -7.71 -12.97
C ALA A 286 11.52 -8.30 -12.13
N VAL A 287 10.89 -7.49 -11.27
CA VAL A 287 9.70 -7.90 -10.49
C VAL A 287 8.53 -8.24 -11.42
N ALA A 288 8.26 -7.41 -12.43
CA ALA A 288 7.21 -7.68 -13.39
C ALA A 288 7.42 -9.00 -14.15
N ARG A 289 8.66 -9.28 -14.59
CA ARG A 289 9.02 -10.53 -15.25
C ARG A 289 8.79 -11.74 -14.35
N ALA A 290 9.15 -11.66 -13.07
CA ALA A 290 8.94 -12.75 -12.12
C ALA A 290 7.46 -13.04 -11.81
N LEU A 291 6.57 -12.09 -12.14
CA LEU A 291 5.12 -12.20 -12.04
C LEU A 291 4.44 -12.47 -13.38
N ASP A 292 5.24 -12.79 -14.42
CA ASP A 292 4.79 -12.98 -15.80
C ASP A 292 4.05 -11.78 -16.40
N ILE A 293 4.33 -10.56 -15.93
CA ILE A 293 3.72 -9.32 -16.42
C ILE A 293 4.60 -8.75 -17.55
N PRO A 294 4.07 -8.63 -18.78
CA PRO A 294 4.87 -8.30 -19.96
C PRO A 294 5.17 -6.80 -20.04
N ILE A 295 6.19 -6.35 -19.31
CA ILE A 295 6.74 -5.00 -19.40
C ILE A 295 8.03 -5.05 -20.23
N ASP A 296 8.04 -4.28 -21.33
CA ASP A 296 9.25 -4.07 -22.12
C ASP A 296 10.13 -3.01 -21.44
N SER A 297 11.39 -3.35 -21.18
CA SER A 297 12.30 -2.48 -20.43
C SER A 297 12.60 -1.19 -21.20
N ASP A 298 12.88 -1.29 -22.50
CA ASP A 298 13.26 -0.15 -23.33
C ASP A 298 12.08 0.79 -23.54
N GLU A 299 10.87 0.25 -23.74
CA GLU A 299 9.63 0.99 -23.82
C GLU A 299 9.32 1.73 -22.51
N LEU A 300 9.46 1.06 -21.37
CA LEU A 300 9.24 1.69 -20.06
C LEU A 300 10.24 2.83 -19.83
N MET A 301 11.53 2.62 -20.11
CA MET A 301 12.57 3.64 -19.96
C MET A 301 12.31 4.85 -20.88
N LYS A 302 12.03 4.58 -22.16
CA LYS A 302 11.75 5.61 -23.16
C LYS A 302 10.51 6.42 -22.81
N SER A 303 9.41 5.74 -22.45
CA SER A 303 8.15 6.42 -22.09
C SER A 303 8.29 7.21 -20.79
N THR A 304 9.02 6.69 -19.79
CA THR A 304 9.30 7.41 -18.55
C THR A 304 10.11 8.67 -18.79
N ARG A 305 11.18 8.59 -19.59
CA ARG A 305 11.98 9.77 -19.96
C ARG A 305 11.16 10.81 -20.70
N LEU A 306 10.30 10.39 -21.64
CA LEU A 306 9.42 11.29 -22.38
C LEU A 306 8.41 11.99 -21.46
N ASP A 307 7.76 11.23 -20.56
CA ASP A 307 6.83 11.76 -19.58
C ASP A 307 7.52 12.77 -18.65
N TYR A 308 8.71 12.43 -18.15
CA TYR A 308 9.50 13.29 -17.27
C TYR A 308 9.92 14.57 -17.96
N ASP A 309 10.43 14.50 -19.19
CA ASP A 309 10.91 15.67 -19.92
C ASP A 309 9.78 16.58 -20.42
N LYS A 310 8.70 16.00 -20.97
CA LYS A 310 7.66 16.79 -21.65
C LYS A 310 6.47 17.15 -20.78
N LYS A 311 6.14 16.35 -19.77
CA LYS A 311 4.89 16.51 -19.01
C LYS A 311 5.13 17.03 -17.60
N VAL A 312 6.17 16.56 -16.92
CA VAL A 312 6.34 16.82 -15.48
C VAL A 312 7.69 17.43 -15.06
N ARG A 313 8.53 17.84 -16.01
CA ARG A 313 9.90 18.34 -15.77
C ARG A 313 10.01 19.41 -14.69
N SER A 314 9.14 20.41 -14.73
CA SER A 314 9.16 21.55 -13.80
C SER A 314 8.49 21.25 -12.45
N HIS A 315 7.91 20.06 -12.29
CA HIS A 315 7.09 19.71 -11.14
C HIS A 315 7.91 18.99 -10.07
N PHE A 316 7.53 19.23 -8.82
CA PHE A 316 7.79 18.29 -7.74
C PHE A 316 6.84 17.11 -7.87
N ALA A 317 7.34 15.91 -7.61
CA ALA A 317 6.50 14.73 -7.55
C ALA A 317 5.56 14.78 -6.31
N SER A 318 4.49 14.00 -6.29
CA SER A 318 3.40 14.18 -5.29
C SER A 318 3.90 14.12 -3.85
N MET A 319 4.77 13.17 -3.53
CA MET A 319 5.31 12.99 -2.18
C MET A 319 6.21 14.16 -1.73
N ALA A 320 6.93 14.80 -2.65
CA ALA A 320 7.68 16.02 -2.35
C ALA A 320 6.75 17.20 -2.07
N GLN A 321 5.65 17.32 -2.83
CA GLN A 321 4.61 18.32 -2.55
C GLN A 321 3.97 18.09 -1.17
N ASP A 322 3.76 16.84 -0.77
CA ASP A 322 3.23 16.48 0.54
C ASP A 322 4.16 16.88 1.68
N LEU A 323 5.47 16.66 1.51
CA LEU A 323 6.48 17.08 2.45
C LEU A 323 6.50 18.60 2.59
N GLN A 324 6.57 19.34 1.47
CA GLN A 324 6.52 20.80 1.48
C GLN A 324 5.24 21.32 2.16
N LEU A 325 4.12 20.66 1.89
CA LEU A 325 2.83 20.99 2.49
C LEU A 325 2.80 20.69 4.00
N ALA A 326 3.31 19.55 4.45
CA ALA A 326 3.40 19.21 5.86
C ALA A 326 4.31 20.21 6.61
N ALA A 327 5.45 20.56 6.02
CA ALA A 327 6.42 21.49 6.60
C ALA A 327 5.88 22.92 6.72
N ARG A 328 5.05 23.38 5.77
CA ARG A 328 4.45 24.73 5.79
C ARG A 328 3.15 24.83 6.57
N THR A 329 2.45 23.72 6.83
CA THR A 329 1.16 23.72 7.51
C THR A 329 1.30 23.33 8.99
N PRO A 330 0.94 24.21 9.93
CA PRO A 330 0.90 23.88 11.36
C PRO A 330 0.00 22.67 11.64
N GLY A 331 0.44 21.79 12.55
CA GLY A 331 -0.30 20.58 12.94
C GLY A 331 -0.49 19.50 11.87
N ARG A 332 -0.05 19.71 10.63
CA ARG A 332 -0.21 18.71 9.56
C ARG A 332 0.89 17.64 9.62
N MET A 333 0.46 16.39 9.77
CA MET A 333 1.30 15.20 9.64
C MET A 333 1.64 14.92 8.17
N LEU A 334 2.84 14.40 7.94
CA LEU A 334 3.24 13.88 6.64
C LEU A 334 2.59 12.51 6.41
N VAL A 335 1.93 12.35 5.26
CA VAL A 335 1.31 11.09 4.84
C VAL A 335 1.77 10.78 3.43
N THR A 336 2.47 9.66 3.28
CA THR A 336 3.08 9.21 2.01
C THR A 336 2.42 7.91 1.55
N GLU A 337 2.49 7.60 0.26
CA GLU A 337 2.00 6.31 -0.29
C GLU A 337 3.16 5.31 -0.44
N ILE A 338 4.25 5.49 0.33
CA ILE A 338 5.52 4.78 0.09
C ILE A 338 5.38 3.26 0.20
N ASP A 339 4.53 2.80 1.12
CA ASP A 339 4.21 1.39 1.30
C ASP A 339 3.67 0.77 0.03
N HIS A 340 2.77 1.46 -0.67
CA HIS A 340 2.13 0.92 -1.87
C HIS A 340 2.93 1.23 -3.13
N LEU A 341 4.04 1.96 -3.03
CA LEU A 341 4.92 2.30 -4.15
C LEU A 341 6.23 1.53 -4.04
N ASP A 342 7.24 2.12 -3.40
CA ASP A 342 8.58 1.56 -3.40
C ASP A 342 8.64 0.24 -2.62
N LEU A 343 8.08 0.22 -1.41
CA LEU A 343 8.09 -0.98 -0.58
C LEU A 343 7.16 -2.09 -1.13
N ALA A 344 6.23 -1.75 -2.03
CA ALA A 344 5.42 -2.74 -2.73
C ALA A 344 6.25 -3.54 -3.73
N PHE A 345 7.16 -2.91 -4.48
CA PHE A 345 8.07 -3.64 -5.38
C PHE A 345 8.94 -4.64 -4.60
N TYR A 346 9.50 -4.22 -3.45
CA TYR A 346 10.26 -5.12 -2.59
C TYR A 346 9.44 -6.32 -2.11
N ARG A 347 8.24 -6.09 -1.56
CA ARG A 347 7.38 -7.18 -1.08
C ARG A 347 6.90 -8.10 -2.19
N MET A 348 6.77 -7.60 -3.42
CA MET A 348 6.39 -8.40 -4.58
C MET A 348 7.56 -9.16 -5.19
N GLY A 349 8.78 -8.61 -5.14
CA GLY A 349 9.98 -9.25 -5.67
C GLY A 349 10.54 -10.34 -4.77
N SER A 350 10.57 -10.10 -3.45
CA SER A 350 11.22 -10.99 -2.48
C SER A 350 10.71 -12.46 -2.52
N PRO A 351 9.39 -12.74 -2.59
CA PRO A 351 8.90 -14.13 -2.68
C PRO A 351 9.34 -14.88 -3.95
N HIS A 352 9.74 -14.15 -5.00
CA HIS A 352 10.15 -14.70 -6.30
C HIS A 352 11.67 -14.67 -6.51
N GLY A 353 12.38 -14.11 -5.56
CA GLY A 353 13.80 -13.96 -5.66
C GLY A 353 14.34 -12.90 -6.56
N VAL A 354 13.61 -11.79 -6.59
CA VAL A 354 14.03 -10.60 -7.28
C VAL A 354 14.56 -9.61 -6.26
N SER A 355 15.88 -9.38 -6.31
CA SER A 355 16.53 -8.32 -5.56
C SER A 355 16.03 -6.95 -6.04
N THR A 356 15.57 -6.12 -5.09
CA THR A 356 15.12 -4.73 -5.34
C THR A 356 15.77 -3.73 -4.38
N PRO A 357 17.11 -3.63 -4.36
CA PRO A 357 17.83 -2.85 -3.35
C PRO A 357 17.49 -1.36 -3.39
N MET A 358 17.30 -0.77 -4.57
CA MET A 358 16.96 0.66 -4.68
C MET A 358 15.55 0.93 -4.16
N TYR A 359 14.58 0.08 -4.49
CA TYR A 359 13.23 0.21 -3.94
C TYR A 359 13.17 0.03 -2.42
N LEU A 360 13.88 -0.98 -1.89
CA LEU A 360 13.97 -1.21 -0.46
C LEU A 360 14.62 -0.01 0.25
N PHE A 361 15.75 0.47 -0.27
CA PHE A 361 16.51 1.56 0.33
C PHE A 361 15.70 2.87 0.36
N TYR A 362 15.23 3.36 -0.79
CA TYR A 362 14.50 4.63 -0.86
C TYR A 362 13.11 4.54 -0.21
N GLY A 363 12.49 3.36 -0.24
CA GLY A 363 11.27 3.07 0.49
C GLY A 363 11.47 3.20 2.00
N GLY A 364 12.42 2.45 2.55
CA GLY A 364 12.71 2.43 3.99
C GLY A 364 13.22 3.78 4.50
N LEU A 365 14.09 4.46 3.74
CA LEU A 365 14.58 5.78 4.08
C LEU A 365 13.44 6.81 4.17
N MET A 366 12.49 6.78 3.23
CA MET A 366 11.35 7.69 3.23
C MET A 366 10.36 7.38 4.37
N GLU A 367 10.20 6.11 4.73
CA GLU A 367 9.41 5.69 5.89
C GLU A 367 10.04 6.18 7.20
N ASP A 368 11.35 5.96 7.40
CA ASP A 368 12.10 6.43 8.57
C ASP A 368 12.02 7.95 8.70
N PHE A 369 12.28 8.68 7.60
CA PHE A 369 12.12 10.14 7.56
C PHE A 369 10.70 10.58 7.94
N THR A 370 9.68 9.94 7.36
CA THR A 370 8.27 10.28 7.62
C THR A 370 7.92 10.11 9.10
N CYS A 371 8.37 9.02 9.70
CA CYS A 371 8.15 8.73 11.09
C CYS A 371 8.91 9.70 12.02
N ALA A 372 10.18 9.99 11.75
CA ALA A 372 10.95 10.98 12.51
C ALA A 372 10.29 12.37 12.44
N TYR A 373 9.90 12.82 11.24
CA TYR A 373 9.18 14.07 11.03
C TYR A 373 7.87 14.11 11.82
N ASN A 374 7.05 13.07 11.74
CA ASN A 374 5.77 12.99 12.42
C ASN A 374 5.91 12.93 13.95
N THR A 375 6.95 12.27 14.45
CA THR A 375 7.28 12.25 15.88
C THR A 375 7.60 13.65 16.39
N LEU A 376 8.46 14.39 15.68
CA LEU A 376 8.76 15.78 16.00
C LEU A 376 7.51 16.67 15.89
N LYS A 377 6.66 16.43 14.89
CA LYS A 377 5.44 17.22 14.67
C LYS A 377 4.42 17.06 15.81
N ALA A 378 4.34 15.87 16.38
CA ALA A 378 3.50 15.60 17.55
C ALA A 378 4.03 16.30 18.82
N VAL A 379 5.35 16.52 18.92
CA VAL A 379 5.96 17.34 19.99
C VAL A 379 5.73 18.84 19.72
N ASP A 380 5.92 19.30 18.48
CA ASP A 380 5.65 20.69 18.07
C ASP A 380 4.24 21.14 18.40
N SER A 381 3.25 20.27 18.16
CA SER A 381 1.83 20.59 18.41
C SER A 381 1.51 20.78 19.90
N ARG A 382 2.34 20.24 20.80
CA ARG A 382 2.18 20.39 22.27
C ARG A 382 2.89 21.63 22.79
N ASN A 383 4.06 21.94 22.24
CA ASN A 383 4.98 22.94 22.81
C ASN A 383 5.09 24.21 21.97
N GLY A 384 4.43 24.29 20.81
CA GLY A 384 4.57 25.39 19.86
C GLY A 384 5.95 25.48 19.20
N SER A 385 6.74 24.40 19.23
CA SER A 385 8.05 24.36 18.58
C SER A 385 7.94 24.16 17.06
N ASN A 386 9.06 24.36 16.34
CA ASN A 386 9.18 24.15 14.89
C ASN A 386 10.18 23.03 14.53
N LYS A 387 10.43 22.10 15.46
CA LYS A 387 11.50 21.08 15.33
C LYS A 387 11.30 20.22 14.09
N ALA A 388 10.07 19.84 13.75
CA ALA A 388 9.80 19.03 12.56
C ALA A 388 10.17 19.76 11.27
N LYS A 389 9.90 21.07 11.21
CA LYS A 389 10.23 21.92 10.07
C LYS A 389 11.74 22.14 9.95
N GLU A 390 12.42 22.39 11.07
CA GLU A 390 13.88 22.53 11.13
C GLU A 390 14.58 21.24 10.67
N PHE A 391 14.20 20.11 11.25
CA PHE A 391 14.66 18.77 10.84
C PHE A 391 14.48 18.52 9.34
N ALA A 392 13.28 18.77 8.80
CA ALA A 392 13.02 18.58 7.38
C ALA A 392 13.89 19.50 6.50
N ASN A 393 13.97 20.79 6.84
CA ASN A 393 14.76 21.74 6.04
C ASN A 393 16.25 21.39 6.05
N GLU A 394 16.79 21.00 7.21
CA GLU A 394 18.18 20.62 7.36
C GLU A 394 18.51 19.35 6.56
N PHE A 395 17.67 18.30 6.69
CA PHE A 395 17.81 17.07 5.93
C PHE A 395 17.76 17.32 4.42
N LEU A 396 16.76 18.07 3.95
CA LEU A 396 16.59 18.36 2.52
C LEU A 396 17.74 19.20 1.96
N ARG A 397 18.26 20.17 2.71
CA ARG A 397 19.43 20.97 2.31
C ARG A 397 20.68 20.09 2.19
N THR A 398 20.95 19.26 3.21
CA THR A 398 22.10 18.34 3.20
C THR A 398 22.02 17.39 2.01
N ASN A 399 20.87 16.77 1.75
CA ASN A 399 20.70 15.84 0.64
C ASN A 399 20.83 16.51 -0.73
N ARG A 400 20.30 17.74 -0.90
CA ARG A 400 20.51 18.51 -2.14
C ARG A 400 21.99 18.76 -2.40
N SER A 401 22.75 19.09 -1.36
CA SER A 401 24.20 19.29 -1.45
C SER A 401 24.94 18.00 -1.77
N LEU A 402 24.61 16.88 -1.10
CA LEU A 402 25.18 15.55 -1.35
C LEU A 402 24.96 15.09 -2.80
N ALA A 403 23.76 15.34 -3.35
CA ALA A 403 23.41 15.02 -4.72
C ALA A 403 24.03 16.00 -5.76
N GLY A 404 24.70 17.08 -5.33
CA GLY A 404 25.27 18.07 -6.24
C GLY A 404 24.24 18.98 -6.92
N LEU A 405 23.03 19.08 -6.38
CA LEU A 405 21.95 19.92 -6.92
C LEU A 405 22.15 21.42 -6.63
N GLU A 406 23.23 21.78 -5.93
CA GLU A 406 23.61 23.16 -5.60
C GLU A 406 24.84 23.64 -6.40
N GLY A 407 25.20 22.93 -7.48
CA GLY A 407 26.30 23.33 -8.38
C GLY A 407 27.66 22.73 -8.05
N THR A 408 27.74 21.88 -7.02
CA THR A 408 28.93 21.06 -6.73
C THR A 408 28.86 19.76 -7.55
N SER A 409 29.81 19.54 -8.46
CA SER A 409 29.86 18.24 -9.15
C SER A 409 30.27 17.15 -8.17
N SER A 410 29.36 16.27 -7.76
CA SER A 410 29.71 15.09 -6.98
C SER A 410 29.96 13.91 -7.93
N ARG A 411 31.09 13.21 -7.75
CA ARG A 411 31.41 11.94 -8.46
C ARG A 411 31.02 10.74 -7.59
N ILE A 412 29.87 10.81 -6.95
CA ILE A 412 29.41 9.79 -6.00
C ILE A 412 28.53 8.80 -6.76
N SER A 413 28.66 7.49 -6.51
CA SER A 413 27.76 6.48 -7.09
C SER A 413 26.37 6.54 -6.43
N PRO A 414 25.31 5.99 -7.06
CA PRO A 414 24.00 5.91 -6.43
C PRO A 414 24.00 5.26 -5.04
N GLU A 415 24.76 4.18 -4.85
CA GLU A 415 24.88 3.44 -3.59
C GLU A 415 25.58 4.28 -2.52
N SER A 416 26.69 4.93 -2.88
CA SER A 416 27.39 5.81 -1.94
C SER A 416 26.58 7.06 -1.60
N LEU A 417 25.73 7.56 -2.52
CA LEU A 417 24.80 8.64 -2.23
C LEU A 417 23.71 8.17 -1.27
N ALA A 418 23.16 6.97 -1.48
CA ALA A 418 22.22 6.33 -0.58
C ALA A 418 22.78 6.24 0.85
N ASP A 419 23.95 5.65 1.04
CA ASP A 419 24.58 5.50 2.35
C ASP A 419 24.74 6.84 3.08
N LYS A 420 25.27 7.86 2.39
CA LYS A 420 25.46 9.21 2.97
C LYS A 420 24.16 9.89 3.35
N VAL A 421 23.09 9.69 2.58
CA VAL A 421 21.77 10.23 2.91
C VAL A 421 21.20 9.53 4.14
N TYR A 422 21.41 8.22 4.27
CA TYR A 422 21.00 7.48 5.46
C TYR A 422 21.79 7.91 6.71
N GLU A 423 23.11 8.06 6.61
CA GLU A 423 23.96 8.60 7.68
C GLU A 423 23.47 9.98 8.13
N SER A 424 23.19 10.88 7.18
CA SER A 424 22.64 12.20 7.47
C SER A 424 21.29 12.13 8.19
N LEU A 425 20.41 11.20 7.80
CA LEU A 425 19.14 10.99 8.50
C LEU A 425 19.37 10.58 9.97
N GLN A 426 20.26 9.61 10.21
CA GLN A 426 20.52 9.12 11.56
C GLN A 426 21.19 10.19 12.44
N GLU A 427 22.11 10.97 11.88
CA GLU A 427 22.73 12.11 12.57
C GLU A 427 21.66 13.12 13.01
N LEU A 428 20.79 13.56 12.09
CA LEU A 428 19.74 14.53 12.38
C LEU A 428 18.69 13.99 13.35
N LYS A 429 18.34 12.71 13.28
CA LYS A 429 17.50 12.05 14.28
C LYS A 429 18.15 12.13 15.66
N SER A 430 19.45 11.85 15.76
CA SER A 430 20.18 11.91 17.03
C SER A 430 20.19 13.32 17.66
N ILE A 431 20.20 14.37 16.83
CA ILE A 431 20.16 15.78 17.26
C ILE A 431 18.73 16.15 17.67
N HIS A 432 17.76 15.96 16.79
CA HIS A 432 16.41 16.52 16.94
C HIS A 432 15.50 15.68 17.86
N LEU A 433 15.68 14.35 17.92
CA LEU A 433 14.86 13.44 18.72
C LEU A 433 15.41 13.14 20.12
N LYS A 434 16.61 13.64 20.47
CA LYS A 434 17.28 13.35 21.75
C LYS A 434 16.37 13.58 22.96
N ASP A 435 15.63 14.68 22.94
CA ASP A 435 14.74 15.09 24.03
C ASP A 435 13.32 14.54 23.88
N CYS A 436 12.96 13.97 22.73
CA CYS A 436 11.62 13.46 22.45
C CYS A 436 11.36 12.09 23.11
N LYS A 437 12.42 11.37 23.53
CA LYS A 437 12.31 10.02 24.11
C LYS A 437 11.48 9.96 25.41
N LYS A 438 11.32 11.07 26.14
CA LYS A 438 10.53 11.11 27.38
C LYS A 438 9.04 11.39 27.16
N ASP A 439 8.68 12.06 26.07
CA ASP A 439 7.34 12.63 25.86
C ASP A 439 6.48 11.86 24.84
N VAL A 440 7.03 10.86 24.15
CA VAL A 440 6.32 10.16 23.08
C VAL A 440 5.99 8.73 23.51
N GLY A 441 4.96 8.60 24.34
CA GLY A 441 4.30 7.31 24.60
C GLY A 441 3.40 6.82 23.45
N TYR A 442 3.67 7.18 22.19
CA TYR A 442 2.73 6.96 21.08
C TYR A 442 3.41 6.45 19.78
N ARG A 443 2.97 5.26 19.37
CA ARG A 443 2.77 4.68 18.01
C ARG A 443 3.84 4.73 16.91
N TYR A 444 5.00 5.33 17.12
CA TYR A 444 6.05 5.43 16.08
C TYR A 444 7.44 5.05 16.62
N THR A 445 7.52 4.01 17.45
CA THR A 445 8.79 3.34 17.74
C THR A 445 9.23 2.58 16.48
N LEU A 446 10.11 3.18 15.68
CA LEU A 446 10.93 2.48 14.69
C LEU A 446 12.06 1.72 15.40
N GLU A 447 11.72 0.65 16.11
CA GLU A 447 12.28 -0.58 15.55
C GLU A 447 11.37 -0.83 14.36
N PRO A 448 11.87 -0.97 13.12
CA PRO A 448 11.01 -1.35 12.03
C PRO A 448 10.23 -2.56 12.53
N ARG A 449 8.92 -2.39 12.77
CA ARG A 449 8.02 -3.53 12.88
C ARG A 449 7.85 -4.04 11.46
N VAL A 450 8.95 -4.50 10.85
CA VAL A 450 8.86 -5.81 10.26
C VAL A 450 8.49 -6.67 11.46
N GLU A 451 7.19 -6.85 11.71
CA GLU A 451 6.76 -7.92 12.59
C GLU A 451 7.59 -9.11 12.16
N LYS A 452 8.42 -9.62 13.07
CA LYS A 452 9.32 -10.72 12.75
C LYS A 452 8.50 -11.72 11.97
N PRO A 453 8.85 -12.03 10.71
CA PRO A 453 8.01 -12.85 9.87
C PRO A 453 7.59 -14.08 10.66
N THR A 454 6.30 -14.39 10.64
CA THR A 454 5.82 -15.54 11.39
C THR A 454 6.27 -16.79 10.66
N LEU A 455 7.21 -17.54 11.25
CA LEU A 455 7.61 -18.85 10.76
C LEU A 455 6.65 -19.87 11.35
N HIS A 456 5.71 -20.35 10.54
CA HIS A 456 4.85 -21.45 10.94
C HIS A 456 5.56 -22.79 10.74
N ILE A 457 5.67 -23.56 11.82
CA ILE A 457 6.18 -24.94 11.81
C ILE A 457 5.00 -25.86 12.11
N LEU A 458 4.64 -26.74 11.19
CA LEU A 458 3.52 -27.66 11.37
C LEU A 458 4.04 -29.05 11.73
N VAL A 459 3.70 -29.53 12.94
CA VAL A 459 3.97 -30.90 13.39
C VAL A 459 2.77 -31.79 13.08
N VAL A 460 3.00 -32.89 12.37
CA VAL A 460 1.97 -33.83 11.93
C VAL A 460 2.29 -35.22 12.45
N ASP A 461 1.43 -35.73 13.34
CA ASP A 461 1.53 -37.07 13.93
C ASP A 461 0.11 -37.64 14.07
N ASP A 462 -0.09 -38.91 13.75
CA ASP A 462 -1.41 -39.55 13.87
C ASP A 462 -1.85 -39.74 15.32
N GLU A 463 -0.89 -39.81 16.25
CA GLU A 463 -1.15 -39.77 17.68
C GLU A 463 -1.16 -38.32 18.18
N LYS A 464 -2.35 -37.82 18.52
CA LYS A 464 -2.56 -36.45 19.02
C LYS A 464 -1.60 -36.06 20.14
N ASP A 465 -1.34 -36.97 21.07
CA ASP A 465 -0.44 -36.72 22.20
C ASP A 465 1.01 -36.56 21.74
N ASN A 466 1.46 -37.37 20.77
CA ASN A 466 2.80 -37.26 20.20
C ASN A 466 2.98 -35.96 19.41
N ALA A 467 2.00 -35.56 18.60
CA ALA A 467 2.02 -34.27 17.90
C ALA A 467 2.16 -33.11 18.89
N ASN A 468 1.37 -33.11 19.97
CA ASN A 468 1.39 -32.04 20.97
C ASN A 468 2.70 -32.02 21.77
N ILE A 469 3.21 -33.18 22.20
CA ILE A 469 4.48 -33.29 22.92
C ILE A 469 5.63 -32.80 22.03
N THR A 470 5.65 -33.22 20.77
CA THR A 470 6.68 -32.81 19.80
C THR A 470 6.61 -31.31 19.53
N ALA A 471 5.40 -30.76 19.32
CA ALA A 471 5.21 -29.33 19.10
C ALA A 471 5.66 -28.48 20.29
N GLU A 472 5.31 -28.86 21.52
CA GLU A 472 5.75 -28.13 22.72
C GLU A 472 7.27 -28.21 22.91
N ARG A 473 7.90 -29.36 22.63
CA ARG A 473 9.35 -29.49 22.67
C ARG A 473 10.04 -28.63 21.59
N VAL A 474 9.53 -28.63 20.37
CA VAL A 474 10.04 -27.77 19.27
C VAL A 474 9.93 -26.30 19.66
N LYS A 475 8.78 -25.88 20.16
CA LYS A 475 8.51 -24.51 20.62
C LYS A 475 9.44 -24.10 21.77
N GLU A 476 9.57 -24.93 22.80
CA GLU A 476 10.44 -24.66 23.94
C GLU A 476 11.90 -24.49 23.49
N ARG A 477 12.40 -25.37 22.62
CA ARG A 477 13.81 -25.34 22.19
C ARG A 477 14.12 -24.20 21.24
N LEU A 478 13.26 -23.94 20.26
CA LEU A 478 13.43 -22.80 19.35
C LEU A 478 13.33 -21.47 20.10
N SER A 479 12.52 -21.38 21.16
CA SER A 479 12.46 -20.17 22.00
C SER A 479 13.77 -19.83 22.71
N LYS A 480 14.67 -20.82 22.89
CA LYS A 480 16.01 -20.64 23.48
C LYS A 480 17.09 -20.32 22.46
N LYS A 481 16.79 -20.39 21.15
CA LYS A 481 17.71 -20.05 20.06
C LYS A 481 17.58 -18.57 19.74
N THR A 482 18.43 -17.75 20.36
CA THR A 482 18.43 -16.29 20.21
C THR A 482 18.46 -15.86 18.74
N GLU A 483 19.31 -16.49 17.94
CA GLU A 483 19.43 -16.19 16.50
C GLU A 483 18.11 -16.36 15.73
N ILE A 484 17.30 -17.38 16.02
CA ILE A 484 16.01 -17.61 15.35
C ILE A 484 14.96 -16.64 15.89
N THR A 485 14.89 -16.48 17.22
CA THR A 485 13.88 -15.64 17.85
C THR A 485 14.12 -14.15 17.63
N GLU A 486 15.36 -13.72 17.36
CA GLU A 486 15.67 -12.36 16.91
C GLU A 486 15.14 -12.06 15.51
N ARG A 487 15.05 -13.09 14.64
CA ARG A 487 14.64 -12.95 13.23
C ARG A 487 13.17 -13.27 12.97
N TYR A 488 12.60 -14.25 13.66
CA TYR A 488 11.27 -14.80 13.40
C TYR A 488 10.37 -14.78 14.63
N LYS A 489 9.06 -14.63 14.39
CA LYS A 489 8.04 -15.05 15.36
C LYS A 489 7.71 -16.51 15.05
N VAL A 490 8.18 -17.45 15.87
CA VAL A 490 7.93 -18.87 15.61
C VAL A 490 6.56 -19.26 16.16
N GLU A 491 5.70 -19.82 15.30
CA GLU A 491 4.43 -20.42 15.68
C GLU A 491 4.44 -21.90 15.32
N VAL A 492 4.40 -22.76 16.34
CA VAL A 492 4.32 -24.22 16.14
C VAL A 492 2.86 -24.64 16.17
N LEU A 493 2.42 -25.28 15.09
CA LEU A 493 1.06 -25.77 14.86
C LEU A 493 1.07 -27.30 14.91
N THR A 494 -0.10 -27.90 15.17
CA THR A 494 -0.28 -29.35 15.17
C THR A 494 -1.39 -29.77 14.22
N ALA A 495 -1.20 -30.94 13.60
CA ALA A 495 -2.24 -31.67 12.88
C ALA A 495 -2.13 -33.16 13.19
N TYR A 496 -3.27 -33.84 13.15
CA TYR A 496 -3.41 -35.23 13.57
C TYR A 496 -3.75 -36.17 12.40
N SER A 497 -3.75 -35.62 11.20
CA SER A 497 -3.91 -36.34 9.94
C SER A 497 -3.37 -35.49 8.79
N ALA A 498 -3.10 -36.14 7.66
CA ALA A 498 -2.71 -35.43 6.44
C ALA A 498 -3.79 -34.44 5.96
N LEU A 499 -5.07 -34.78 6.14
CA LEU A 499 -6.18 -33.90 5.77
C LEU A 499 -6.20 -32.64 6.65
N GLN A 500 -6.09 -32.81 7.97
CA GLN A 500 -6.05 -31.67 8.89
C GLN A 500 -4.82 -30.79 8.64
N ALA A 501 -3.67 -31.37 8.29
CA ALA A 501 -2.47 -30.60 7.95
C ALA A 501 -2.69 -29.68 6.73
N VAL A 502 -3.41 -30.17 5.71
CA VAL A 502 -3.78 -29.37 4.54
C VAL A 502 -4.77 -28.27 4.92
N GLU A 503 -5.76 -28.55 5.78
CA GLU A 503 -6.71 -27.54 6.28
C GLU A 503 -6.00 -26.44 7.09
N VAL A 504 -5.08 -26.83 7.98
CA VAL A 504 -4.25 -25.89 8.76
C VAL A 504 -3.37 -25.06 7.81
N SER A 505 -2.82 -25.66 6.76
CA SER A 505 -2.06 -24.93 5.74
C SER A 505 -2.92 -23.98 4.92
N ALA A 506 -4.14 -24.35 4.55
CA ALA A 506 -5.04 -23.49 3.78
C ALA A 506 -5.47 -22.24 4.59
N GLY A 507 -5.54 -22.36 5.92
CA GLY A 507 -5.82 -21.24 6.82
C GLY A 507 -4.59 -20.37 7.18
N LYS A 508 -3.38 -20.78 6.76
CA LYS A 508 -2.12 -20.13 7.13
C LYS A 508 -1.26 -19.90 5.89
N ASN A 509 -1.16 -18.65 5.45
CA ASN A 509 -0.50 -18.31 4.17
C ASN A 509 1.01 -18.62 4.09
N ASN A 510 1.68 -19.05 5.18
CA ASN A 510 3.16 -19.20 5.23
C ASN A 510 3.63 -20.38 6.10
N ILE A 511 3.24 -21.63 5.81
CA ILE A 511 3.90 -22.79 6.44
C ILE A 511 5.29 -22.99 5.83
N GLY A 512 6.32 -22.59 6.57
CA GLY A 512 7.71 -22.67 6.13
C GLY A 512 8.30 -24.07 6.29
N ILE A 513 7.92 -24.78 7.36
CA ILE A 513 8.45 -26.12 7.68
C ILE A 513 7.31 -27.04 8.13
N VAL A 514 7.30 -28.25 7.60
CA VAL A 514 6.44 -29.35 8.05
C VAL A 514 7.29 -30.48 8.60
N VAL A 515 6.98 -30.91 9.81
CA VAL A 515 7.60 -32.03 10.51
C VAL A 515 6.56 -33.15 10.59
N ALA A 516 6.72 -34.26 9.87
CA ALA A 516 5.67 -35.26 9.71
C ALA A 516 6.13 -36.69 9.98
N ASP A 517 5.29 -37.50 10.66
CA ASP A 517 5.49 -38.95 10.68
C ASP A 517 5.27 -39.52 9.27
N VAL A 518 6.18 -40.39 8.82
CA VAL A 518 6.04 -41.09 7.52
C VAL A 518 4.87 -42.07 7.56
N VAL A 519 4.65 -42.71 8.70
CA VAL A 519 3.60 -43.71 8.88
C VAL A 519 2.43 -43.03 9.55
N MET A 520 1.39 -42.73 8.77
CA MET A 520 0.08 -42.33 9.30
C MET A 520 -1.00 -43.28 8.75
N PRO A 521 -2.13 -43.46 9.45
CA PRO A 521 -3.12 -44.51 9.17
C PRO A 521 -3.85 -44.35 7.83
N GLU A 522 -4.08 -43.10 7.41
CA GLU A 522 -4.94 -42.78 6.26
C GLU A 522 -4.16 -42.44 4.98
N GLN A 523 -2.94 -41.90 5.13
CA GLN A 523 -2.13 -41.42 4.03
C GLN A 523 -0.67 -41.39 4.47
N ARG A 524 0.28 -41.79 3.63
CA ARG A 524 1.71 -41.71 4.03
C ARG A 524 2.12 -40.24 4.16
N GLY A 525 2.96 -39.91 5.14
CA GLY A 525 3.38 -38.53 5.38
C GLY A 525 4.07 -37.86 4.20
N TYR A 526 4.75 -38.64 3.34
CA TYR A 526 5.30 -38.08 2.11
C TYR A 526 4.21 -37.70 1.11
N GLU A 527 3.12 -38.44 0.97
CA GLU A 527 2.06 -38.12 0.01
C GLU A 527 1.40 -36.77 0.30
N MET A 528 1.36 -36.37 1.58
CA MET A 528 0.87 -35.06 2.01
C MET A 528 1.63 -33.89 1.37
N ALA A 529 2.94 -34.02 1.18
CA ALA A 529 3.77 -32.93 0.64
C ALA A 529 3.43 -32.52 -0.81
N GLU A 530 2.69 -33.34 -1.56
CA GLU A 530 2.16 -32.94 -2.88
C GLU A 530 1.07 -31.85 -2.79
N ARG A 531 0.51 -31.65 -1.59
CA ARG A 531 -0.57 -30.70 -1.34
C ARG A 531 -0.08 -29.38 -0.73
N PHE A 532 1.24 -29.25 -0.53
CA PHE A 532 1.87 -28.03 0.00
C PHE A 532 2.60 -27.27 -1.12
N PRO A 533 2.80 -25.96 -0.96
CA PRO A 533 3.65 -25.18 -1.87
C PRO A 533 5.06 -25.78 -2.00
N ILE A 534 5.67 -25.66 -3.18
CA ILE A 534 7.03 -26.16 -3.45
C ILE A 534 8.10 -25.51 -2.56
N THR A 535 7.79 -24.37 -1.94
CA THR A 535 8.64 -23.62 -1.03
C THR A 535 8.61 -24.18 0.40
N THR A 536 7.64 -25.01 0.75
CA THR A 536 7.53 -25.63 2.08
C THR A 536 8.61 -26.70 2.26
N GLN A 537 9.40 -26.56 3.32
CA GLN A 537 10.42 -27.55 3.68
C GLN A 537 9.79 -28.71 4.46
N PHE A 538 10.24 -29.94 4.18
CA PHE A 538 9.75 -31.14 4.86
C PHE A 538 10.86 -31.85 5.63
N ILE A 539 10.56 -32.19 6.88
CA ILE A 539 11.33 -33.07 7.74
C ILE A 539 10.45 -34.27 8.04
N TYR A 540 10.89 -35.45 7.62
CA TYR A 540 10.17 -36.69 7.88
C TYR A 540 10.83 -37.44 9.03
N TYR A 541 10.04 -37.90 10.00
CA TYR A 541 10.52 -38.78 11.05
C TYR A 541 9.71 -40.08 11.03
N SER A 542 10.36 -41.25 10.96
CA SER A 542 9.63 -42.50 11.21
C SER A 542 10.54 -43.69 11.48
N GLY A 543 10.02 -44.65 12.25
CA GLY A 543 10.74 -45.85 12.70
C GLY A 543 10.28 -47.10 12.01
N GLN A 544 9.13 -46.98 11.36
CA GLN A 544 8.48 -48.04 10.61
C GLN A 544 8.44 -47.71 9.11
N ALA A 545 9.12 -46.63 8.67
CA ALA A 545 9.27 -46.34 7.25
C ALA A 545 10.03 -47.48 6.56
N SER A 546 9.38 -48.09 5.57
CA SER A 546 10.01 -49.12 4.75
C SER A 546 11.16 -48.53 3.92
N LEU A 547 12.04 -49.39 3.39
CA LEU A 547 13.07 -48.94 2.44
C LEU A 547 12.45 -48.24 1.22
N ASP A 548 11.27 -48.70 0.77
CA ASP A 548 10.52 -48.08 -0.33
C ASP A 548 10.05 -46.66 0.02
N ASP A 549 9.51 -46.46 1.23
CA ASP A 549 9.11 -45.12 1.71
C ASP A 549 10.30 -44.17 1.76
N LYS A 550 11.46 -44.64 2.28
CA LYS A 550 12.71 -43.85 2.31
C LYS A 550 13.17 -43.48 0.90
N MET A 551 13.07 -44.39 -0.05
CA MET A 551 13.44 -44.14 -1.45
C MET A 551 12.49 -43.17 -2.14
N LYS A 552 11.18 -43.25 -1.86
CA LYS A 552 10.17 -42.30 -2.37
C LYS A 552 10.39 -40.88 -1.85
N ILE A 553 10.70 -40.75 -0.56
CA ILE A 553 11.02 -39.45 0.04
C ILE A 553 12.28 -38.85 -0.61
N ARG A 554 13.36 -39.63 -0.77
CA ARG A 554 14.62 -39.16 -1.38
C ARG A 554 14.49 -38.69 -2.83
N ARG A 555 13.50 -39.20 -3.57
CA ARG A 555 13.28 -38.85 -4.98
C ARG A 555 12.56 -37.51 -5.19
N ARG A 556 12.14 -36.83 -4.13
CA ARG A 556 11.40 -35.56 -4.25
C ARG A 556 12.33 -34.34 -4.42
N PRO A 557 11.98 -33.41 -5.33
CA PRO A 557 12.63 -32.10 -5.42
C PRO A 557 12.52 -31.34 -4.09
N GLY A 558 13.59 -30.67 -3.65
CA GLY A 558 13.62 -29.94 -2.36
C GLY A 558 14.44 -30.62 -1.24
N SER A 559 14.95 -31.84 -1.49
CA SER A 559 15.79 -32.64 -0.58
C SER A 559 15.19 -32.77 0.82
N PRO A 560 14.24 -33.67 1.10
CA PRO A 560 13.74 -33.85 2.46
C PRO A 560 14.84 -34.41 3.37
N GLU A 561 14.91 -33.93 4.61
CA GLU A 561 15.71 -34.59 5.63
C GLU A 561 14.89 -35.74 6.19
N ILE A 562 15.44 -36.95 6.11
CA ILE A 562 14.82 -38.14 6.69
C ILE A 562 15.53 -38.41 8.00
N LEU A 563 14.85 -38.13 9.11
CA LEU A 563 15.26 -38.54 10.44
C LEU A 563 14.69 -39.93 10.71
N MET A 564 15.49 -40.87 11.21
CA MET A 564 14.99 -42.15 11.71
C MET A 564 14.44 -41.96 13.14
N LYS A 565 13.31 -42.60 13.49
CA LYS A 565 12.59 -42.47 14.81
C LYS A 565 13.48 -42.69 16.05
N PRO A 566 12.97 -42.40 17.27
CA PRO A 566 13.60 -41.55 18.28
C PRO A 566 14.30 -42.36 19.37
N PHE A 567 14.62 -43.63 19.12
CA PHE A 567 15.41 -44.42 20.08
C PHE A 567 16.92 -44.23 19.90
N GLU A 568 17.35 -43.61 18.80
CA GLU A 568 18.77 -43.29 18.54
C GLU A 568 19.05 -41.79 18.39
N TYR A 569 18.04 -40.97 18.08
CA TYR A 569 18.17 -39.51 17.96
C TYR A 569 17.30 -38.80 19.00
N GLY A 570 17.91 -37.86 19.71
CA GLY A 570 17.25 -37.02 20.70
C GLY A 570 16.41 -35.93 20.05
N ILE A 571 15.62 -35.23 20.86
CA ILE A 571 14.93 -34.00 20.42
C ILE A 571 15.91 -32.99 19.81
N GLU A 572 17.19 -33.00 20.23
CA GLU A 572 18.24 -32.12 19.70
C GLU A 572 18.45 -32.31 18.20
N ASP A 573 18.43 -33.54 17.68
CA ASP A 573 18.65 -33.80 16.25
C ASP A 573 17.50 -33.27 15.39
N LEU A 574 16.27 -33.33 15.91
CA LEU A 574 15.12 -32.70 15.27
C LEU A 574 15.26 -31.17 15.27
N ILE A 575 15.74 -30.59 16.37
CA ILE A 575 15.98 -29.14 16.46
C ILE A 575 17.10 -28.70 15.51
N ASP A 576 18.17 -29.48 15.39
CA ASP A 576 19.28 -29.19 14.49
C ASP A 576 18.83 -29.28 13.03
N ALA A 577 18.01 -30.28 12.67
CA ALA A 577 17.39 -30.37 11.35
C ALA A 577 16.45 -29.18 11.07
N ILE A 578 15.61 -28.78 12.04
CA ILE A 578 14.76 -27.59 11.89
C ILE A 578 15.62 -26.33 11.73
N THR A 579 16.66 -26.16 12.53
CA THR A 579 17.57 -25.01 12.49
C THR A 579 18.27 -24.92 11.14
N PHE A 580 18.84 -26.04 10.67
CA PHE A 580 19.45 -26.14 9.35
C PHE A 580 18.46 -25.79 8.22
N ARG A 581 17.19 -26.19 8.36
CA ARG A 581 16.14 -25.85 7.39
C ARG A 581 15.74 -24.38 7.45
N ILE A 582 15.76 -23.75 8.62
CA ILE A 582 15.56 -22.31 8.74
C ILE A 582 16.68 -21.56 8.02
N GLU A 583 17.94 -21.94 8.23
CA GLU A 583 19.09 -21.35 7.55
C GLU A 583 19.03 -21.55 6.03
N LYS A 584 18.62 -22.75 5.57
CA LYS A 584 18.45 -23.01 4.14
C LYS A 584 17.25 -22.27 3.56
N TYR A 585 16.16 -22.16 4.30
CA TYR A 585 14.99 -21.37 3.94
C TYR A 585 15.40 -19.91 3.78
N GLU A 586 16.24 -19.39 4.69
CA GLU A 586 16.84 -18.06 4.59
C GLU A 586 17.71 -17.90 3.35
N GLN A 587 18.65 -18.82 3.11
CA GLN A 587 19.53 -18.79 1.94
C GLN A 587 18.72 -18.85 0.64
N GLN A 588 17.64 -19.63 0.61
CA GLN A 588 16.69 -19.61 -0.49
C GLN A 588 16.10 -18.21 -0.57
N THR A 589 15.43 -17.69 0.46
CA THR A 589 14.83 -16.34 0.45
C THR A 589 15.81 -15.15 0.35
N THR A 590 17.14 -15.37 0.36
CA THR A 590 18.19 -14.32 0.28
C THR A 590 19.02 -14.42 -1.01
N MET A 591 19.18 -15.63 -1.59
CA MET A 591 19.69 -15.79 -2.97
C MET A 591 18.62 -15.45 -4.01
N PHE A 592 17.38 -15.54 -3.57
CA PHE A 592 16.21 -14.90 -4.11
C PHE A 592 16.14 -13.48 -3.51
#